data_AF-A0A6A3VV52-F1
#
_entry.id   AF-A0A6A3VV52-F1
#
_cell.length_a   1.000
_cell.length_b   1.000
_cell.length_c   1.000
_cell.angle_alpha   90.00
_cell.angle_beta   90.00
_cell.angle_gamma   90.00
#
_symmetry.space_group_name_H-M   'P 1'
#
loop_
_entity.id
_entity.type
_entity.pdbx_description
1 polymer ?
#
loop_
_entity_poly.entity_id
_entity_poly.type
_entity_poly.pdbx_seq_one_letter_code
_entity_poly.pdbx_strand_id
1 'polypeptide(L)'
;MIQNVLTCAALFYAATFIDRTGAAAYLLWRISHRKHHSNTGSCKIDEVFVPMTRFVLASSWNETLEDSPLYQLYRIAFMLVVGWMTGYLFVNATGPTKYWVAEPLQPELGHLRRPQEEVYAMVKLYVVPYFTMNAYLVLITYLQLSFKPF
;
A
#
# COMPACT_ATOMS: atom_id res chain seq x y z
N MET A 1 25.91 32.27 -7.40
CA MET A 1 25.10 31.93 -8.60
C MET A 1 25.05 30.41 -8.86
N ILE A 2 26.19 29.71 -8.91
CA ILE A 2 26.26 28.27 -9.17
C ILE A 2 25.51 27.41 -8.13
N GLN A 3 25.54 27.79 -6.85
CA GLN A 3 24.81 27.07 -5.79
C GLN A 3 23.28 27.10 -5.96
N ASN A 4 22.71 28.21 -6.43
CA ASN A 4 21.27 28.31 -6.69
C ASN A 4 20.85 27.41 -7.87
N VAL A 5 21.73 27.27 -8.86
CA VAL A 5 21.50 26.39 -10.02
C VAL A 5 21.52 24.92 -9.61
N LEU A 6 22.43 24.52 -8.71
CA LEU A 6 22.47 23.15 -8.20
C LEU A 6 21.24 22.80 -7.35
N THR A 7 20.78 23.72 -6.50
CA THR A 7 19.55 23.53 -5.72
C THR A 7 18.32 23.42 -6.64
N CYS A 8 18.20 24.27 -7.65
CA CYS A 8 17.12 24.18 -8.63
C CYS A 8 17.17 22.86 -9.42
N ALA A 9 18.35 22.39 -9.81
CA ALA A 9 18.52 21.11 -10.50
C ALA A 9 18.13 19.92 -9.60
N ALA A 10 18.51 19.94 -8.32
CA ALA A 10 18.14 18.91 -7.35
C ALA A 10 16.62 18.87 -7.10
N LEU A 11 15.97 20.02 -6.95
CA LEU A 11 14.52 20.12 -6.79
C LEU A 11 13.78 19.63 -8.03
N PHE A 12 14.26 19.98 -9.23
CA PHE A 12 13.65 19.53 -10.49
C PHE A 12 13.81 18.01 -10.69
N TYR A 13 14.97 17.45 -10.33
CA TYR A 13 15.19 16.01 -10.34
C TYR A 13 14.29 15.27 -9.34
N ALA A 14 14.17 15.79 -8.12
CA ALA A 14 13.26 15.22 -7.12
C ALA A 14 11.79 15.28 -7.59
N ALA A 15 11.34 16.41 -8.12
CA ALA A 15 9.99 16.58 -8.65
C ALA A 15 9.69 15.59 -9.78
N THR A 16 10.60 15.44 -10.75
CA THR A 16 10.42 14.50 -11.86
C THR A 16 10.47 13.03 -11.41
N PHE A 17 11.26 12.69 -10.38
CA PHE A 17 11.25 11.36 -9.80
C PHE A 17 9.94 11.06 -9.06
N ILE A 18 9.43 12.02 -8.28
CA ILE A 18 8.12 11.92 -7.62
C ILE A 18 7.01 11.75 -8.67
N ASP A 19 7.01 12.55 -9.73
CA ASP A 19 5.98 12.47 -10.78
C ASP A 19 5.99 11.11 -11.48
N ARG A 20 7.18 10.57 -11.82
CA ARG A 20 7.30 9.26 -12.46
C ARG A 20 6.87 8.12 -11.54
N THR A 21 7.27 8.17 -10.27
CA THR A 21 6.87 7.18 -9.27
C THR A 21 5.38 7.27 -8.95
N GLY A 22 4.83 8.49 -8.89
CA GLY A 22 3.40 8.75 -8.75
C GLY A 22 2.59 8.23 -9.93
N ALA A 23 3.06 8.42 -11.17
CA ALA A 23 2.42 7.87 -12.36
C ALA A 23 2.43 6.34 -12.36
N ALA A 24 3.55 5.71 -11.98
CA ALA A 24 3.63 4.26 -11.84
C ALA A 24 2.69 3.73 -10.74
N ALA A 25 2.68 4.38 -9.57
CA ALA A 25 1.79 4.03 -8.46
C ALA A 25 0.32 4.15 -8.85
N TYR A 26 -0.05 5.22 -9.56
CA TYR A 26 -1.41 5.44 -10.05
C TYR A 26 -1.84 4.40 -11.09
N LEU A 27 -0.97 4.06 -12.04
CA LEU A 27 -1.26 3.03 -13.04
C LEU A 27 -1.43 1.65 -12.40
N LEU A 28 -0.55 1.29 -11.47
CA LEU A 28 -0.64 0.02 -10.73
C LEU A 28 -1.93 -0.04 -9.90
N TRP A 29 -2.26 1.05 -9.18
CA TRP A 29 -3.50 1.16 -8.43
C TRP A 29 -4.72 1.03 -9.35
N ARG A 30 -4.77 1.71 -10.49
CA ARG A 30 -5.89 1.59 -11.44
C ARG A 30 -6.12 0.16 -11.90
N ILE A 31 -5.04 -0.58 -12.20
CA ILE A 31 -5.13 -1.97 -12.66
C ILE A 31 -5.60 -2.88 -11.52
N SER A 32 -4.98 -2.79 -10.34
CA SER A 32 -5.34 -3.64 -9.20
C SER A 32 -6.74 -3.34 -8.67
N HIS A 33 -7.12 -2.07 -8.60
CA HIS A 33 -8.43 -1.61 -8.16
C HIS A 33 -9.54 -2.06 -9.12
N ARG A 34 -9.31 -2.00 -10.44
CA ARG A 34 -10.23 -2.57 -11.43
C ARG A 34 -10.45 -4.07 -11.21
N LYS A 35 -9.38 -4.82 -10.93
CA LYS A 35 -9.46 -6.25 -10.67
C LYS A 35 -10.25 -6.55 -9.40
N HIS A 36 -10.04 -5.79 -8.32
CA HIS A 36 -10.84 -5.88 -7.10
C HIS A 36 -12.33 -5.63 -7.38
N HIS A 37 -12.68 -4.57 -8.10
CA HIS A 37 -14.08 -4.28 -8.46
C HIS A 37 -14.72 -5.37 -9.32
N SER A 38 -13.97 -5.93 -10.27
CA SER A 38 -14.46 -7.04 -11.10
C SER A 38 -14.70 -8.33 -10.30
N ASN A 39 -14.05 -8.48 -9.15
CA ASN A 39 -14.07 -9.69 -8.33
C ASN A 39 -14.74 -9.49 -6.98
N THR A 40 -15.34 -8.31 -6.73
CA THR A 40 -15.87 -7.92 -5.42
C THR A 40 -16.89 -8.94 -4.92
N GLY A 41 -16.69 -9.42 -3.69
CA GLY A 41 -17.58 -10.39 -3.06
C GLY A 41 -17.32 -11.85 -3.45
N SER A 42 -16.27 -12.13 -4.23
CA SER A 42 -15.86 -13.49 -4.51
C SER A 42 -14.93 -14.04 -3.43
N CYS A 43 -15.32 -15.13 -2.76
CA CYS A 43 -14.46 -15.85 -1.82
C CYS A 43 -13.19 -16.46 -2.47
N LYS A 44 -13.13 -16.54 -3.81
CA LYS A 44 -12.06 -17.26 -4.53
C LYS A 44 -11.06 -16.33 -5.21
N ILE A 45 -11.55 -15.26 -5.84
CA ILE A 45 -10.76 -14.44 -6.77
C ILE A 45 -10.65 -12.98 -6.37
N ASP A 46 -11.36 -12.52 -5.33
CA ASP A 46 -11.05 -11.22 -4.74
C ASP A 46 -9.64 -11.26 -4.15
N GLU A 47 -8.93 -10.14 -4.25
CA GLU A 47 -7.53 -10.05 -3.83
C GLU A 47 -7.43 -9.34 -2.48
N VAL A 48 -8.09 -8.18 -2.31
CA VAL A 48 -7.88 -7.33 -1.13
C VAL A 48 -8.93 -7.60 -0.04
N PHE A 49 -10.14 -8.00 -0.43
CA PHE A 49 -11.28 -8.15 0.47
C PHE A 49 -12.03 -9.45 0.22
N VAL A 50 -11.44 -10.56 0.62
CA VAL A 50 -12.12 -11.84 0.50
C VAL A 50 -13.21 -11.94 1.57
N PRO A 51 -14.49 -12.07 1.20
CA PRO A 51 -15.55 -12.21 2.18
C PRO A 51 -15.41 -13.53 2.93
N MET A 52 -15.73 -13.50 4.23
CA MET A 52 -15.76 -14.70 5.06
C MET A 52 -16.79 -15.68 4.52
N THR A 53 -16.48 -16.98 4.62
CA THR A 53 -17.44 -18.02 4.27
C THR A 53 -18.62 -17.97 5.24
N ARG A 54 -19.81 -18.37 4.77
CA ARG A 54 -21.05 -18.34 5.57
C ARG A 54 -20.91 -19.07 6.92
N PHE A 55 -20.11 -20.14 6.97
CA PHE A 55 -19.82 -20.89 8.19
C PHE A 55 -19.06 -20.06 9.23
N VAL A 56 -17.99 -19.38 8.82
CA VAL A 56 -17.18 -18.52 9.70
C VAL A 56 -17.96 -17.27 10.11
N LEU A 57 -18.76 -16.75 9.17
CA LEU A 57 -19.62 -15.60 9.43
C LEU A 57 -20.62 -15.92 10.56
N ALA A 58 -21.32 -17.05 10.47
CA ALA A 58 -22.32 -17.45 11.46
C ALA A 58 -21.77 -17.64 12.88
N SER A 59 -20.48 -18.01 13.03
CA SER A 59 -19.86 -18.20 14.35
C SER A 59 -19.28 -16.92 14.96
N SER A 60 -19.08 -15.87 14.14
CA SER A 60 -18.39 -14.65 14.55
C SER A 60 -19.27 -13.39 14.46
N TRP A 61 -20.48 -13.50 13.88
CA TRP A 61 -21.35 -12.36 13.65
C TRP A 61 -22.15 -11.95 14.90
N ASN A 62 -22.03 -10.68 15.26
CA ASN A 62 -22.99 -9.92 16.06
C ASN A 62 -23.72 -8.88 15.19
N GLU A 63 -24.96 -9.17 14.81
CA GLU A 63 -25.81 -8.29 13.98
C GLU A 63 -26.13 -6.95 14.67
N THR A 64 -26.11 -6.90 16.01
CA THR A 64 -26.52 -5.73 16.79
C THR A 64 -25.63 -4.50 16.57
N LEU A 65 -24.40 -4.67 16.08
CA LEU A 65 -23.46 -3.58 15.85
C LEU A 65 -23.36 -3.13 14.38
N GLU A 66 -23.86 -3.90 13.41
CA GLU A 66 -23.65 -3.61 11.99
C GLU A 66 -24.28 -2.29 11.54
N ASP A 67 -25.48 -2.00 12.05
CA ASP A 67 -26.23 -0.80 11.69
C ASP A 67 -25.77 0.45 12.47
N SER A 68 -24.81 0.30 13.39
CA SER A 68 -24.26 1.45 14.12
C SER A 68 -23.37 2.30 13.21
N PRO A 69 -23.71 3.58 12.98
CA PRO A 69 -22.92 4.44 12.11
C PRO A 69 -21.50 4.64 12.65
N LEU A 70 -21.32 4.64 13.98
CA LEU A 70 -20.00 4.71 14.61
C LEU A 70 -19.18 3.44 14.37
N TYR A 71 -19.81 2.27 14.42
CA TYR A 71 -19.13 1.02 14.15
C TYR A 71 -18.71 0.90 12.68
N GLN A 72 -19.55 1.34 11.74
CA GLN A 72 -19.19 1.38 10.33
C GLN A 72 -18.05 2.36 10.05
N LEU A 73 -18.07 3.55 10.65
CA LEU A 73 -16.96 4.50 10.55
C LEU A 73 -15.66 3.92 11.12
N TYR A 74 -15.72 3.27 12.27
CA TYR A 74 -14.58 2.57 12.85
C TYR A 74 -14.03 1.50 11.91
N ARG A 75 -14.89 0.65 11.33
CA ARG A 75 -14.47 -0.39 10.37
C ARG A 75 -13.84 0.19 9.11
N ILE A 76 -14.39 1.29 8.58
CA ILE A 76 -13.82 2.01 7.43
C ILE A 76 -12.45 2.59 7.80
N ALA A 77 -12.34 3.29 8.92
CA ALA A 77 -11.06 3.86 9.38
C ALA A 77 -10.01 2.76 9.60
N PHE A 78 -10.39 1.67 10.26
CA PHE A 78 -9.51 0.53 10.48
C PHE A 78 -9.04 -0.10 9.16
N MET A 79 -9.93 -0.29 8.19
CA MET A 79 -9.56 -0.82 6.88
C MET A 79 -8.65 0.13 6.08
N LEU A 80 -8.92 1.44 6.13
CA LEU A 80 -8.08 2.44 5.45
C LEU A 80 -6.66 2.55 6.05
N VAL A 81 -6.53 2.35 7.37
CA VAL A 81 -5.23 2.47 8.07
C VAL A 81 -4.48 1.14 8.11
N VAL A 82 -5.16 0.06 8.46
CA VAL A 82 -4.55 -1.24 8.75
C VAL A 82 -4.79 -2.23 7.62
N GLY A 83 -5.99 -2.26 7.04
CA GLY A 83 -6.41 -3.37 6.19
C GLY A 83 -5.56 -3.57 4.94
N TRP A 84 -5.50 -2.60 4.02
CA TRP A 84 -4.70 -2.74 2.79
C TRP A 84 -3.18 -2.66 3.06
N MET A 85 -2.73 -1.66 3.82
CA MET A 85 -1.30 -1.36 3.97
C MET A 85 -0.56 -2.39 4.82
N THR A 86 -1.13 -2.82 5.95
CA THR A 86 -0.44 -3.75 6.86
C THR A 86 -1.03 -5.16 6.78
N GLY A 87 -2.34 -5.28 6.79
CA GLY A 87 -3.06 -6.56 6.75
C GLY A 87 -2.85 -7.32 5.44
N TYR A 88 -3.06 -6.69 4.29
CA TYR A 88 -2.95 -7.38 3.00
C TYR A 88 -1.50 -7.54 2.54
N LEU A 89 -0.71 -6.46 2.54
CA LEU A 89 0.63 -6.48 1.92
C LEU A 89 1.69 -7.23 2.72
N PHE A 90 1.59 -7.32 4.05
CA PHE A 90 2.60 -8.00 4.87
C PHE A 90 2.17 -9.39 5.34
N VAL A 91 0.87 -9.58 5.56
CA VAL A 91 0.37 -10.81 6.18
C VAL A 91 -0.81 -11.42 5.43
N ASN A 92 -1.24 -10.85 4.30
CA ASN A 92 -2.38 -11.33 3.51
C ASN A 92 -3.61 -11.71 4.37
N ALA A 93 -3.88 -10.93 5.43
CA ALA A 93 -4.87 -11.25 6.44
C ALA A 93 -6.29 -11.32 5.88
N THR A 94 -6.60 -10.49 4.88
CA THR A 94 -7.92 -10.41 4.23
C THR A 94 -7.90 -10.91 2.78
N GLY A 95 -6.78 -11.48 2.34
CA GLY A 95 -6.59 -11.95 0.96
C GLY A 95 -6.88 -13.44 0.79
N PRO A 96 -6.89 -13.93 -0.46
CA PRO A 96 -7.37 -15.27 -0.78
C PRO A 96 -6.40 -16.36 -0.35
N THR A 97 -6.94 -17.54 -0.05
CA THR A 97 -6.19 -18.71 0.40
C THR A 97 -5.35 -19.38 -0.69
N LYS A 98 -5.60 -19.05 -1.96
CA LYS A 98 -4.81 -19.50 -3.12
C LYS A 98 -3.32 -19.10 -3.05
N TYR A 99 -2.97 -18.15 -2.19
CA TYR A 99 -1.59 -17.75 -1.92
C TYR A 99 -0.95 -18.45 -0.71
N TRP A 100 -1.77 -19.12 0.12
CA TRP A 100 -1.32 -19.88 1.29
C TRP A 100 -1.14 -21.36 0.98
N VAL A 101 -1.98 -21.89 0.09
CA VAL A 101 -1.98 -23.30 -0.31
C VAL A 101 -1.65 -23.36 -1.79
N ALA A 102 -0.57 -24.07 -2.15
CA ALA A 102 -0.32 -24.41 -3.55
C ALA A 102 -1.45 -25.34 -4.03
N GLU A 103 -2.48 -24.78 -4.66
CA GLU A 103 -3.50 -25.57 -5.34
C GLU A 103 -2.79 -26.49 -6.35
N PRO A 104 -3.08 -27.82 -6.41
CA PRO A 104 -2.41 -28.75 -7.32
C PRO A 104 -2.50 -28.35 -8.80
N LEU A 105 -3.43 -27.45 -9.13
CA LEU A 105 -3.71 -26.95 -10.47
C LEU A 105 -2.78 -25.81 -10.93
N GLN A 106 -1.99 -25.19 -10.03
CA GLN A 106 -1.05 -24.11 -10.38
C GLN A 106 0.27 -24.22 -9.60
N PRO A 107 1.05 -25.32 -9.80
CA PRO A 107 2.34 -25.52 -9.14
C PRO A 107 3.38 -24.42 -9.44
N GLU A 108 3.23 -23.70 -10.56
CA GLU A 108 4.13 -22.60 -10.92
C GLU A 108 3.89 -21.30 -10.12
N LEU A 109 2.70 -21.16 -9.51
CA LEU A 109 2.34 -19.95 -8.75
C LEU A 109 2.75 -20.02 -7.28
N GLY A 110 3.04 -21.23 -6.77
CA GLY A 110 3.51 -21.46 -5.39
C GLY A 110 4.86 -20.81 -5.08
N HIS A 111 5.61 -20.40 -6.10
CA HIS A 111 6.87 -19.66 -5.96
C HIS A 111 6.69 -18.13 -5.80
N LEU A 112 5.49 -17.58 -6.03
CA LEU A 112 5.26 -16.13 -6.07
C LEU A 112 5.06 -15.47 -4.70
N ARG A 113 4.94 -16.24 -3.62
CA ARG A 113 4.95 -15.71 -2.25
C ARG A 113 6.26 -16.09 -1.56
N ARG A 114 7.35 -15.45 -1.96
CA ARG A 114 8.57 -15.43 -1.15
C ARG A 114 8.48 -14.21 -0.22
N PRO A 115 8.33 -14.37 1.11
CA PRO A 115 8.20 -13.24 2.05
C PRO A 115 9.34 -12.23 1.92
N GLN A 116 10.52 -12.70 1.52
CA GLN A 116 11.71 -11.89 1.28
C GLN A 116 11.55 -10.92 0.09
N GLU A 117 10.82 -11.29 -0.95
CA GLU A 117 10.57 -10.43 -2.13
C GLU A 117 9.51 -9.37 -1.81
N GLU A 118 8.52 -9.67 -0.97
CA GLU A 118 7.53 -8.69 -0.49
C GLU A 118 8.18 -7.64 0.42
N VAL A 119 9.06 -8.07 1.34
CA VAL A 119 9.86 -7.17 2.18
C VAL A 119 10.79 -6.31 1.31
N TYR A 120 11.44 -6.90 0.30
CA TYR A 120 12.29 -6.16 -0.63
C TYR A 120 11.51 -5.12 -1.44
N ALA A 121 10.33 -5.47 -1.95
CA ALA A 121 9.44 -4.57 -2.66
C ALA A 121 8.94 -3.45 -1.74
N MET A 122 8.59 -3.75 -0.49
CA MET A 122 8.21 -2.76 0.52
C MET A 122 9.35 -1.78 0.82
N VAL A 123 10.54 -2.32 1.05
CA VAL A 123 11.73 -1.50 1.30
C VAL A 123 12.01 -0.59 0.11
N LYS A 124 11.97 -1.13 -1.12
CA LYS A 124 12.25 -0.36 -2.33
C LYS A 124 11.16 0.65 -2.71
N LEU A 125 9.89 0.31 -2.57
CA LEU A 125 8.77 1.13 -3.07
C LEU A 125 8.23 2.11 -2.03
N TYR A 126 8.44 1.86 -0.74
CA TYR A 126 7.89 2.69 0.34
C TYR A 126 8.97 3.26 1.24
N VAL A 127 9.89 2.42 1.75
CA VAL A 127 10.89 2.86 2.73
C VAL A 127 11.95 3.76 2.10
N VAL A 128 12.55 3.34 0.98
CA VAL A 128 13.58 4.12 0.28
C VAL A 128 13.05 5.47 -0.21
N PRO A 129 11.87 5.58 -0.87
CA PRO A 129 11.31 6.87 -1.27
C PRO A 129 10.99 7.76 -0.07
N TYR A 130 10.48 7.20 1.03
CA TYR A 130 10.20 7.96 2.25
C TYR A 130 11.47 8.59 2.84
N PHE A 131 12.53 7.79 3.04
CA PHE A 131 13.80 8.32 3.56
C PHE A 131 14.48 9.28 2.60
N THR A 132 14.37 9.03 1.30
CA THR A 132 14.88 9.93 0.26
C THR A 132 14.18 11.29 0.33
N MET A 133 12.84 11.30 0.37
CA MET A 133 12.06 12.54 0.53
C MET A 133 12.40 13.26 1.84
N ASN A 134 12.48 12.52 2.95
CA ASN A 134 12.81 13.09 4.24
C ASN A 134 14.22 13.73 4.25
N ALA A 135 15.22 13.08 3.63
CA ALA A 135 16.57 13.64 3.50
C ALA A 135 16.58 14.96 2.70
N TYR A 136 15.83 15.02 1.60
CA TYR A 136 15.69 16.27 0.84
C TYR A 136 14.98 17.36 1.65
N LEU A 137 13.89 17.04 2.35
CA LEU A 137 13.17 17.99 3.20
C LEU A 137 14.08 18.55 4.31
N VAL A 138 14.84 17.69 4.98
CA VAL A 138 15.81 18.11 6.02
C VAL A 138 16.89 19.00 5.43
N LEU A 139 17.45 18.64 4.27
CA LEU A 139 18.47 19.45 3.59
C LEU A 139 17.94 20.82 3.18
N ILE A 140 16.75 20.88 2.56
CA ILE A 140 16.11 22.14 2.17
C ILE A 140 15.85 23.02 3.40
N THR A 141 15.31 22.44 4.47
CA THR A 141 15.03 23.16 5.73
C THR A 141 16.32 23.71 6.34
N TYR A 142 17.38 22.90 6.38
CA TYR A 142 18.69 23.33 6.87
C TYR A 142 19.26 24.50 6.06
N LEU A 143 19.19 24.43 4.73
CA LEU A 143 19.67 25.51 3.85
C LEU A 143 18.81 26.77 4.04
N GLN A 144 17.49 26.65 4.12
CA GLN A 144 16.58 27.79 4.34
C GLN A 144 16.82 28.49 5.69
N LEU A 145 17.19 27.75 6.72
CA LEU A 145 17.50 28.29 8.05
C LEU A 145 18.93 28.86 8.13
N SER A 146 19.89 28.26 7.43
CA SER A 146 21.30 28.68 7.45
C SER A 146 21.57 29.98 6.69
N PHE A 147 20.67 30.41 5.81
CA PHE A 147 20.83 31.61 4.97
C PHE A 147 19.88 32.76 5.34
N LYS A 148 19.16 32.70 6.47
CA LYS A 148 18.48 33.88 6.99
C LYS A 148 19.51 34.79 7.70
N PRO A 149 19.77 36.01 7.20
CA PRO A 149 20.54 36.99 7.96
C PRO A 149 19.75 37.38 9.22
N PHE A 150 20.44 37.52 10.35
CA PHE A 150 19.91 38.17 11.55
C PHE A 150 19.64 39.65 11.27
#